data_AF-A0A4R1RE74-F1
#
_entry.id   AF-A0A4R1RE74-F1
#
_cell.length_a   1.000
_cell.length_b   1.000
_cell.length_c   1.000
_cell.angle_alpha   90.00
_cell.angle_beta   90.00
_cell.angle_gamma   90.00
#
_symmetry.space_group_name_H-M   'P 1'
#
loop_
_entity.id
_entity.type
_entity.pdbx_description
1 polymer ?
#
loop_
_entity_poly.entity_id
_entity_poly.type
_entity_poly.pdbx_seq_one_letter_code
_entity_poly.pdbx_strand_id
1 'polypeptide(L)' 'ELAATRGRYSLSTMCIGVGQGIAIAMERV' A
#
# COMPACT_ATOMS: atom_id res chain seq x y z
N GLU A 1 7.32 3.50 -6.24
CA GLU A 1 8.03 2.93 -5.07
C GLU A 1 8.57 1.52 -5.26
N LEU A 2 7.74 0.47 -5.38
CA LEU A 2 8.23 -0.91 -5.31
C LEU A 2 9.31 -1.26 -6.36
N ALA A 3 9.11 -0.85 -7.62
CA ALA A 3 10.11 -1.02 -8.68
C ALA A 3 11.34 -0.10 -8.53
N ALA A 4 11.12 1.15 -8.12
CA ALA A 4 12.19 2.14 -7.95
C ALA A 4 13.15 1.79 -6.81
N THR A 5 12.63 1.20 -5.73
CA THR A 5 13.38 0.81 -4.54
C THR A 5 13.82 -0.64 -4.53
N ARG A 6 13.48 -1.42 -5.57
CA ARG A 6 13.62 -2.89 -5.61
C ARG A 6 12.97 -3.59 -4.40
N GLY A 7 11.93 -2.99 -3.83
CA GLY A 7 11.16 -3.62 -2.77
C GLY A 7 10.37 -4.83 -3.28
N ARG A 8 10.04 -5.76 -2.37
CA ARG A 8 9.22 -6.95 -2.68
C ARG A 8 7.76 -6.81 -2.28
N TYR A 9 7.50 -6.14 -1.16
CA TYR A 9 6.15 -5.89 -0.64
C TYR A 9 5.92 -4.39 -0.44
N SER A 10 4.68 -3.97 -0.63
CA SER A 10 4.21 -2.63 -0.32
C SER A 10 2.87 -2.69 0.39
N LEU A 11 2.67 -1.77 1.33
CA LEU A 11 1.37 -1.52 1.95
C LEU A 11 0.99 -0.07 1.68
N SER A 12 -0.21 0.16 1.19
CA SER A 12 -0.75 1.50 0.98
C SER A 12 -2.04 1.67 1.77
N THR A 13 -2.17 2.81 2.44
CA THR A 13 -3.30 3.11 3.32
C THR A 13 -3.95 4.43 2.94
N MET A 14 -5.27 4.50 2.98
CA MET A 14 -6.03 5.74 2.74
C MET A 14 -7.16 5.88 3.76
N CYS A 15 -7.27 7.06 4.35
CA CYS A 15 -8.38 7.44 5.25
C CYS A 15 -9.56 7.96 4.43
N ILE A 16 -10.78 7.54 4.78
CA ILE A 16 -11.99 7.82 3.95
C ILE A 16 -13.11 8.52 4.76
N GLY A 17 -12.80 8.93 6.00
CA GLY A 17 -13.70 9.66 6.89
C GLY A 17 -14.42 8.79 7.92
N VAL A 18 -14.96 9.41 8.98
CA VAL A 18 -15.72 8.79 10.09
C VAL A 18 -15.06 7.56 10.75
N GLY A 19 -13.73 7.44 10.68
CA GLY A 19 -12.99 6.32 11.27
C GLY A 19 -12.79 5.12 10.33
N GLN A 20 -13.10 5.25 9.04
CA GLN A 20 -12.89 4.20 8.05
C GLN A 20 -11.57 4.40 7.28
N GLY A 21 -10.95 3.28 6.90
CA GLY A 21 -9.75 3.27 6.08
C GLY A 21 -9.70 2.06 5.16
N ILE A 22 -8.99 2.21 4.05
CA ILE A 22 -8.63 1.12 3.14
C ILE A 22 -7.14 0.82 3.29
N ALA A 23 -6.80 -0.46 3.31
CA ALA A 23 -5.44 -0.96 3.23
C ALA A 23 -5.30 -1.92 2.05
N ILE A 24 -4.25 -1.74 1.24
CA ILE A 24 -3.95 -2.58 0.08
C ILE A 24 -2.53 -3.14 0.24
N ALA A 25 -2.42 -4.47 0.29
CA ALA A 25 -1.15 -5.17 0.24
C ALA A 25 -0.80 -5.53 -1.22
N MET A 26 0.44 -5.29 -1.61
CA MET A 26 0.93 -5.55 -2.97
C MET A 26 2.27 -6.29 -2.92
N GLU A 27 2.47 -7.23 -3.83
CA GLU A 27 3.73 -7.95 -4.05
C GLU A 27 4.24 -7.68 -5.47
N ARG A 28 5.56 -7.52 -5.61
CA ARG A 28 6.22 -7.32 -6.92
C ARG A 28 6.38 -8.67 -7.62
N VAL A 29 5.84 -8.78 -8.84
CA VAL A 29 6.10 -9.90 -9.77
C VAL A 29 7.39 -9.67 -10.56
#